data_AF-A0A3B0ZG18-F1
#
_entry.id   AF-A0A3B0ZG18-F1
#
_cell.length_a   1.000
_cell.length_b   1.000
_cell.length_c   1.000
_cell.angle_alpha   90.00
_cell.angle_beta   90.00
_cell.angle_gamma   90.00
#
_symmetry.space_group_name_H-M   'P 1'
#
loop_
_entity.id
_entity.type
_entity.pdbx_description
1 polymer ?
#
loop_
_entity_poly.entity_id
_entity_poly.type
_entity_poly.pdbx_seq_one_letter_code
_entity_poly.pdbx_strand_id
1 'polypeptide(L)'
;MLEALITLAILSIGLVAMAKFQGTLLQSSTLAKNRTIAINLAQNKMEILRSSDFALLSSGSDIIDASIQDNISEHYDRVWTVAGNGTNATIEVTVEWGDYTAKGEVSRNTSIRLVSNISSSSATESGRLIDP
;
A
#
# COMPACT_ATOMS: atom_id res chain seq x y z
N MET A 1 13.43 35.52 -41.14
CA MET A 1 14.44 34.58 -40.59
C MET A 1 14.54 34.64 -39.08
N LEU A 2 14.57 35.81 -38.44
CA LEU A 2 14.47 35.93 -36.97
C LEU A 2 13.16 35.34 -36.41
N GLU A 3 12.05 35.54 -37.11
CA GLU A 3 10.74 34.98 -36.75
C GLU A 3 10.77 33.46 -36.63
N ALA A 4 11.31 32.76 -37.63
CA ALA A 4 11.47 31.30 -37.59
C ALA A 4 12.34 30.82 -36.41
N LEU A 5 13.36 31.60 -36.03
CA LEU A 5 14.23 31.29 -34.89
C LEU A 5 13.50 31.45 -33.56
N ILE A 6 12.66 32.49 -33.42
CA ILE A 6 11.83 32.69 -32.23
C ILE A 6 10.75 31.60 -32.13
N THR A 7 10.10 31.24 -33.24
CA THR A 7 9.12 30.15 -33.28
C THR A 7 9.74 28.82 -32.85
N LEU A 8 10.94 28.50 -33.36
CA LEU A 8 11.66 27.28 -32.99
C LEU A 8 12.04 27.27 -31.51
N ALA A 9 12.46 28.42 -30.96
CA ALA A 9 12.79 28.54 -29.54
C ALA A 9 11.56 28.28 -28.64
N ILE A 10 10.41 28.89 -28.95
CA ILE A 10 9.17 28.70 -28.20
C ILE A 10 8.69 27.24 -28.30
N LEU A 11 8.74 26.65 -29.50
CA LEU A 11 8.37 25.25 -29.72
C LEU A 11 9.24 24.30 -28.87
N SER A 12 10.56 24.54 -28.85
CA SER A 12 11.50 23.71 -28.10
C SER A 12 11.20 23.74 -26.59
N ILE A 13 10.88 24.91 -26.04
CA ILE A 13 10.50 25.06 -24.63
C ILE A 13 9.19 24.31 -24.33
N GLY A 14 8.20 24.42 -25.22
CA GLY A 14 6.92 23.72 -25.09
C GLY A 14 7.08 22.19 -25.06
N LEU A 15 7.92 21.64 -25.93
CA LEU A 15 8.19 20.20 -25.99
C LEU A 15 8.89 19.68 -24.72
N VAL A 16 9.84 20.44 -24.16
CA VAL A 16 10.50 20.08 -22.89
C VAL A 16 9.51 20.10 -21.73
N ALA A 17 8.62 21.10 -21.68
CA ALA A 17 7.58 21.16 -20.65
C ALA A 17 6.64 19.94 -20.73
N MET A 18 6.23 19.56 -21.95
CA MET A 18 5.37 18.40 -22.17
C MET A 18 6.05 17.08 -21.81
N ALA A 19 7.33 16.90 -22.15
CA ALA A 19 8.10 15.72 -21.76
C ALA A 19 8.17 15.56 -20.23
N LYS A 20 8.41 16.66 -19.50
CA LYS A 20 8.39 16.66 -18.03
C LYS A 20 7.01 16.30 -17.48
N PHE A 21 5.94 16.85 -18.07
CA PHE A 21 4.57 16.57 -17.65
C PHE A 21 4.20 15.09 -17.82
N GLN A 22 4.57 14.49 -18.96
CA GLN A 22 4.35 13.05 -19.20
C GLN A 22 5.07 12.19 -18.15
N GLY A 23 6.32 12.54 -17.79
CA GLY A 23 7.05 11.84 -16.73
C GLY A 23 6.34 11.91 -15.37
N THR A 24 5.84 13.08 -14.99
CA THR A 24 5.08 13.26 -13.74
C THR A 24 3.80 12.43 -13.74
N LEU A 25 3.04 12.41 -14.84
CA LEU A 25 1.80 11.64 -14.94
C LEU A 25 2.03 10.13 -14.75
N LEU A 26 3.08 9.58 -15.33
CA LEU A 26 3.43 8.17 -15.17
C LEU A 26 3.79 7.84 -13.72
N GLN A 27 4.56 8.71 -13.06
CA GLN A 27 4.91 8.55 -11.65
C GLN A 27 3.68 8.64 -10.74
N SER A 28 2.79 9.61 -10.97
CA SER A 28 1.54 9.75 -10.22
C SER A 28 0.61 8.55 -10.40
N SER A 29 0.53 8.00 -11.61
CA SER A 29 -0.29 6.82 -11.91
C SER A 29 0.23 5.57 -11.18
N THR A 30 1.55 5.38 -11.18
CA THR A 30 2.20 4.26 -10.46
C THR A 30 2.00 4.38 -8.95
N LEU A 31 2.16 5.59 -8.39
CA LEU A 31 1.90 5.84 -6.97
C LEU A 31 0.44 5.55 -6.59
N ALA A 32 -0.52 5.96 -7.43
CA ALA A 32 -1.93 5.68 -7.20
C ALA A 32 -2.23 4.18 -7.24
N LYS A 33 -1.69 3.46 -8.24
CA LYS A 33 -1.78 1.99 -8.35
C LYS A 33 -1.28 1.31 -7.07
N ASN A 34 -0.05 1.63 -6.66
CA ASN A 34 0.57 0.99 -5.50
C ASN A 34 -0.17 1.32 -4.20
N ARG A 35 -0.69 2.55 -4.06
CA ARG A 35 -1.53 2.93 -2.92
C ARG A 35 -2.81 2.09 -2.87
N THR A 36 -3.49 1.88 -4.01
CA THR A 36 -4.68 1.02 -4.06
C THR A 36 -4.35 -0.42 -3.66
N ILE A 37 -3.25 -0.97 -4.16
CA ILE A 37 -2.79 -2.32 -3.79
C ILE A 37 -2.51 -2.38 -2.29
N ALA A 38 -1.73 -1.46 -1.74
CA ALA A 38 -1.39 -1.41 -0.33
C ALA A 38 -2.65 -1.32 0.56
N ILE A 39 -3.62 -0.48 0.18
CA ILE A 39 -4.92 -0.37 0.87
C ILE A 39 -5.65 -1.71 0.86
N ASN A 40 -5.73 -2.39 -0.28
CA ASN A 40 -6.37 -3.70 -0.36
C ASN A 40 -5.65 -4.75 0.51
N LEU A 41 -4.31 -4.75 0.52
CA LEU A 41 -3.51 -5.65 1.36
C LEU A 41 -3.71 -5.38 2.86
N ALA A 42 -3.80 -4.11 3.26
CA ALA A 42 -4.06 -3.73 4.65
C ALA A 42 -5.48 -4.12 5.07
N GLN A 43 -6.49 -3.83 4.23
CA GLN A 43 -7.89 -4.19 4.50
C GLN A 43 -8.07 -5.71 4.59
N ASN A 44 -7.48 -6.46 3.67
CA ASN A 44 -7.57 -7.91 3.68
C ASN A 44 -6.97 -8.51 4.97
N LYS A 45 -5.81 -8.02 5.41
CA LYS A 45 -5.22 -8.47 6.69
C LYS A 45 -6.07 -8.08 7.88
N MET A 46 -6.60 -6.86 7.88
CA MET A 46 -7.48 -6.38 8.94
C MET A 46 -8.74 -7.25 9.05
N GLU A 47 -9.32 -7.66 7.92
CA GLU A 47 -10.47 -8.57 7.91
C GLU A 47 -10.12 -9.94 8.48
N ILE A 48 -8.99 -10.51 8.05
CA ILE A 48 -8.50 -11.80 8.59
C ILE A 48 -8.35 -11.71 10.11
N LEU A 49 -7.68 -10.68 10.62
CA LEU A 49 -7.50 -10.48 12.06
C LEU A 49 -8.83 -10.23 12.78
N ARG A 50 -9.80 -9.56 12.16
CA ARG A 50 -11.13 -9.36 12.76
C ARG A 50 -11.95 -10.65 12.83
N SER A 51 -11.80 -11.52 11.84
CA SER A 51 -12.48 -12.83 11.77
C SER A 51 -11.81 -13.93 12.59
N SER A 52 -10.58 -13.69 13.04
CA SER A 52 -9.81 -14.66 13.82
C SER A 52 -10.30 -14.69 15.26
N ASP A 53 -10.17 -15.85 15.91
CA ASP A 53 -10.44 -15.97 17.34
C ASP A 53 -9.58 -14.96 18.10
N PHE A 54 -10.22 -14.21 19.00
CA PHE A 54 -9.57 -13.19 19.82
C PHE A 54 -8.37 -13.77 20.59
N ALA A 55 -8.44 -15.04 21.01
CA ALA A 55 -7.37 -15.72 21.73
C ALA A 55 -6.13 -16.02 20.87
N LEU A 56 -6.27 -16.02 19.54
CA LEU A 56 -5.21 -16.33 18.57
C LEU A 56 -4.56 -15.09 17.95
N LEU A 57 -5.02 -13.90 18.32
CA LEU A 57 -4.49 -12.66 17.76
C LEU A 57 -3.06 -12.41 18.21
N SER A 58 -2.17 -12.25 17.24
CA SER A 58 -0.77 -11.93 17.47
C SER A 58 -0.26 -10.91 16.45
N SER A 59 0.64 -10.03 16.90
CA SER A 59 1.43 -9.16 16.03
C SER A 59 2.32 -9.96 15.10
N GLY A 60 2.70 -9.37 13.96
CA GLY A 60 3.59 -10.02 13.00
C GLY A 60 3.91 -9.14 11.79
N SER A 61 4.63 -9.72 10.84
CA SER A 61 4.95 -9.10 9.56
C SER A 61 5.01 -10.13 8.44
N ASP A 62 4.76 -9.68 7.22
CA ASP A 62 4.97 -10.45 5.98
C ASP A 62 5.41 -9.54 4.83
N ILE A 63 6.05 -10.16 3.84
CA ILE A 63 6.46 -9.52 2.59
C ILE A 63 5.59 -10.11 1.49
N ILE A 64 5.02 -9.23 0.68
CA ILE A 64 4.12 -9.61 -0.41
C ILE A 64 4.70 -9.08 -1.70
N ASP A 65 5.13 -10.00 -2.56
CA ASP A 65 5.58 -9.69 -3.90
C ASP A 65 4.36 -9.66 -4.82
N ALA A 66 4.01 -8.48 -5.35
CA ALA A 66 2.98 -8.43 -6.38
C ALA A 66 3.55 -9.06 -7.66
N SER A 67 3.07 -10.25 -8.03
CA SER A 67 3.65 -11.00 -9.14
C SER A 67 3.48 -10.27 -10.47
N ILE A 68 4.53 -10.44 -11.26
CA ILE A 68 4.92 -9.66 -12.42
C ILE A 68 4.25 -10.16 -13.71
N GLN A 69 3.43 -9.31 -14.33
CA GLN A 69 3.57 -9.09 -15.78
C GLN A 69 4.56 -7.92 -15.90
N ASP A 70 5.71 -8.11 -16.59
CA ASP A 70 6.71 -7.07 -16.98
C ASP A 70 8.02 -6.81 -16.17
N ASN A 71 8.61 -7.80 -15.49
CA ASN A 71 9.88 -7.70 -14.74
C ASN A 71 10.01 -6.57 -13.69
N ILE A 72 8.91 -6.07 -13.11
CA ILE A 72 8.96 -5.14 -11.97
C ILE A 72 8.42 -5.84 -10.72
N SER A 73 9.30 -6.33 -9.84
CA SER A 73 8.92 -6.84 -8.52
C SER A 73 8.69 -5.64 -7.61
N GLU A 74 7.45 -5.16 -7.56
CA GLU A 74 7.03 -4.26 -6.48
C GLU A 74 6.80 -5.09 -5.21
N HIS A 75 7.63 -4.86 -4.18
CA HIS A 75 7.45 -5.52 -2.90
C HIS A 75 6.69 -4.64 -1.91
N TYR A 76 5.88 -5.29 -1.09
CA TYR A 76 5.07 -4.67 -0.07
C TYR A 76 5.42 -5.29 1.28
N ASP A 77 5.97 -4.49 2.18
CA ASP A 77 6.26 -4.88 3.55
C ASP A 77 5.05 -4.54 4.42
N ARG A 78 4.37 -5.57 4.94
CA ARG A 78 3.21 -5.39 5.81
C ARG A 78 3.55 -5.82 7.22
N VAL A 79 3.23 -4.94 8.18
CA VAL A 79 3.38 -5.17 9.61
C VAL A 79 2.04 -4.95 10.28
N TRP A 80 1.69 -5.81 11.23
CA TRP A 80 0.52 -5.59 12.08
C TRP A 80 0.88 -5.74 13.55
N THR A 81 0.29 -4.87 14.36
CA THR A 81 0.41 -4.91 15.81
C THR A 81 -0.96 -5.15 16.42
N VAL A 82 -0.99 -6.01 17.43
CA VAL A 82 -2.16 -6.28 18.25
C VAL A 82 -1.81 -5.85 19.67
N ALA A 83 -2.49 -4.83 20.18
CA ALA A 83 -2.32 -4.34 21.54
C ALA A 83 -3.65 -4.46 22.29
N GLY A 84 -3.72 -5.27 23.34
CA GLY A 84 -4.98 -5.51 24.02
C GLY A 84 -4.83 -6.21 25.37
N ASN A 85 -5.94 -6.26 26.11
CA ASN A 85 -6.00 -6.75 27.49
C ASN A 85 -6.95 -7.98 27.63
N GLY A 86 -7.09 -8.81 26.60
CA GLY A 86 -7.97 -9.99 26.63
C GLY A 86 -9.46 -9.73 26.35
N THR A 87 -9.95 -8.50 26.57
CA THR A 87 -11.35 -8.12 26.29
C THR A 87 -11.49 -7.18 25.11
N ASN A 88 -10.53 -6.28 24.93
CA ASN A 88 -10.45 -5.36 23.80
C ASN A 88 -9.02 -5.39 23.26
N ALA A 89 -8.89 -5.29 21.94
CA ALA A 89 -7.62 -5.13 21.28
C ALA A 89 -7.71 -4.05 20.19
N THR A 90 -6.65 -3.27 20.08
CA THR A 90 -6.40 -2.37 18.96
C THR A 90 -5.48 -3.08 18.00
N ILE A 91 -5.94 -3.22 16.76
CA ILE A 91 -5.17 -3.74 15.65
C ILE A 91 -4.72 -2.57 14.80
N GLU A 92 -3.42 -2.47 14.57
CA GLU A 92 -2.84 -1.55 13.59
C GLU A 92 -2.20 -2.37 12.48
N VAL A 93 -2.55 -2.08 11.22
CA VAL A 93 -1.93 -2.68 10.04
C VAL A 93 -1.26 -1.58 9.24
N THR A 94 0.04 -1.70 9.05
CA THR A 94 0.85 -0.80 8.22
C THR A 94 1.35 -1.56 7.02
N VAL A 95 1.19 -0.99 5.83
CA VAL A 95 1.77 -1.51 4.59
C VAL A 95 2.68 -0.44 4.01
N GLU A 96 3.92 -0.82 3.79
CA GLU A 96 4.99 -0.04 3.19
C GLU A 96 5.30 -0.58 1.79
N TRP A 97 5.54 0.31 0.85
CA TRP A 97 5.99 -0.04 -0.49
C TRP A 97 6.96 1.03 -1.01
N GLY A 98 7.84 0.62 -1.91
CA GLY A 98 8.88 1.47 -2.44
C GLY A 98 9.68 0.84 -3.55
N ASP A 99 10.53 1.66 -4.16
CA ASP A 99 11.55 1.15 -5.08
C ASP A 99 12.63 0.46 -4.24
N TYR A 100 12.83 -0.83 -4.49
CA TYR A 100 13.96 -1.58 -3.94
C TYR A 100 15.16 -1.32 -4.85
N THR A 101 16.24 -0.82 -4.27
CA THR A 101 17.51 -0.76 -5.01
C THR A 101 18.02 -2.18 -5.26
N ALA A 102 18.94 -2.34 -6.22
CA ALA A 102 19.58 -3.64 -6.53
C ALA A 102 20.31 -4.30 -5.33
N LYS A 103 20.39 -3.62 -4.19
CA LYS A 103 20.93 -4.12 -2.91
C LYS A 103 19.86 -4.52 -1.89
N GLY A 104 18.58 -4.45 -2.25
CA GLY A 104 17.45 -4.72 -1.35
C GLY A 104 17.14 -3.58 -0.38
N GLU A 105 17.76 -2.40 -0.54
CA GLU A 105 17.50 -1.23 0.31
C GLU A 105 16.33 -0.42 -0.28
N VAL A 106 15.33 -0.10 0.55
CA VAL A 106 14.15 0.69 0.17
C VAL A 106 14.56 2.16 -0.02
N SER A 107 14.51 2.66 -1.26
CA SER A 107 14.91 4.05 -1.58
C SER A 107 13.80 5.08 -1.39
N ARG A 108 12.53 4.64 -1.32
CA ARG A 108 11.35 5.50 -1.13
C ARG A 108 10.30 4.74 -0.33
N ASN A 109 10.20 5.01 0.95
CA ASN A 109 9.18 4.41 1.79
C ASN A 109 7.89 5.24 1.71
N THR A 110 6.87 4.73 1.02
CA THR A 110 5.49 5.21 1.18
C THR A 110 4.72 4.19 1.99
N SER A 111 4.00 4.65 3.00
CA SER A 111 3.19 3.76 3.83
C SER A 111 1.74 4.22 3.94
N ILE A 112 0.88 3.25 4.22
CA ILE A 112 -0.48 3.46 4.69
C ILE A 112 -0.68 2.71 5.99
N ARG A 113 -1.53 3.24 6.86
CA ARG A 113 -1.85 2.65 8.15
C ARG A 113 -3.36 2.63 8.36
N LEU A 114 -3.87 1.47 8.71
CA LEU A 114 -5.25 1.27 9.13
C LEU A 114 -5.27 0.85 10.61
N VAL A 115 -6.19 1.41 11.38
CA VAL A 115 -6.37 1.11 12.81
C VAL A 115 -7.80 0.65 13.04
N SER A 116 -7.97 -0.43 13.78
CA SER A 116 -9.26 -0.98 14.16
C SER A 116 -9.28 -1.36 15.64
N ASN A 117 -10.44 -1.25 16.27
CA ASN A 117 -10.67 -1.73 17.63
C ASN A 117 -11.64 -2.89 17.58
N ILE A 118 -11.30 -3.97 18.27
CA ILE A 118 -12.10 -5.19 18.35
C ILE A 118 -12.34 -5.55 19.82
N SER A 119 -13.52 -6.10 20.10
CA SER A 119 -13.87 -6.63 21.42
C SER A 119 -14.08 -8.14 21.34
N SER A 120 -13.77 -8.85 22.43
CA SER A 120 -13.97 -10.30 22.50
C SER A 120 -15.45 -10.69 22.39
N SER A 121 -16.36 -9.79 22.79
CA SER A 121 -17.81 -9.97 22.62
C SER A 121 -18.26 -9.94 21.16
N SER A 122 -17.67 -9.10 20.31
CA SER A 122 -18.05 -9.02 18.89
C SER A 122 -17.38 -10.11 18.04
N ALA A 123 -16.20 -10.58 18.44
CA ALA A 123 -15.50 -11.70 17.78
C ALA A 123 -16.24 -13.04 17.97
N THR A 124 -16.90 -13.23 19.12
CA THR A 124 -17.60 -14.50 19.43
C THR A 124 -18.89 -14.66 18.63
N GLU A 125 -19.59 -13.57 18.27
CA GLU A 125 -20.86 -13.64 17.52
C GLU A 125 -20.69 -13.98 16.02
N SER A 126 -19.55 -13.66 15.40
CA SER A 126 -19.27 -14.08 14.00
C SER A 126 -18.88 -15.56 13.85
N GLY A 127 -18.49 -16.23 14.94
CA GLY A 127 -17.98 -17.60 14.92
C GLY A 127 -18.99 -18.69 15.28
N ARG A 128 -20.25 -18.34 15.61
CA ARG A 128 -21.23 -19.33 16.07
C ARG A 128 -22.08 -19.87 14.91
N LEU A 129 -21.67 -21.00 14.35
CA LEU A 129 -22.58 -21.88 13.60
C LEU A 129 -23.74 -22.26 14.53
N ILE A 130 -24.94 -21.79 14.19
CA ILE A 130 -26.17 -22.29 14.79
C ILE A 130 -26.46 -23.61 14.09
N ASP A 131 -25.97 -24.71 14.66
CA ASP A 131 -26.56 -26.02 14.40
C ASP A 131 -27.82 -26.18 15.27
N PRO A 132 -28.90 -26.80 14.73
CA PRO A 132 -30.23 -26.87 15.34
C PRO A 132 -30.30 -27.70 16.63
#